data_AF-A0A250JF10-F1
#
_entry.id   AF-A0A250JF10-F1
#
_cell.length_a   1.000
_cell.length_b   1.000
_cell.length_c   1.000
_cell.angle_alpha   90.00
_cell.angle_beta   90.00
_cell.angle_gamma   90.00
#
_symmetry.space_group_name_H-M   'P 1'
#
loop_
_entity.id
_entity.type
_entity.pdbx_description
1 polymer ?
#
loop_
_entity_poly.entity_id
_entity_poly.type
_entity_poly.pdbx_seq_one_letter_code
_entity_poly.pdbx_strand_id
1 'polypeptide(L)' 'MTRARARGCGMMQLTTDKRRTDAHRFYTRLGFEASHEGMKRAL' A
#
# COMPACT_ATOMS: atom_id res chain seq x y z
N MET A 1 7.46 8.30 -6.95
CA MET A 1 6.31 8.18 -7.88
C MET A 1 6.64 8.49 -9.34
N THR A 2 7.70 9.26 -9.63
CA THR A 2 8.07 9.74 -10.98
C THR A 2 8.19 8.64 -12.04
N ARG A 3 8.87 7.52 -11.74
CA ARG A 3 9.09 6.44 -12.72
C ARG A 3 7.80 5.74 -13.17
N ALA A 4 6.83 5.57 -12.28
CA ALA A 4 5.57 4.92 -12.61
C ALA A 4 4.65 5.86 -13.39
N ARG A 5 4.61 7.15 -13.04
CA ARG A 5 3.90 8.16 -13.82
C ARG A 5 4.44 8.24 -15.25
N ALA A 6 5.77 8.22 -15.42
CA ALA A 6 6.42 8.19 -16.73
C ALA A 6 6.08 6.94 -17.57
N ARG A 7 5.62 5.85 -16.93
CA ARG A 7 5.16 4.62 -17.59
C ARG A 7 3.64 4.57 -17.78
N GLY A 8 2.93 5.67 -17.52
CA GLY A 8 1.47 5.72 -17.63
C GLY A 8 0.74 4.91 -16.55
N CYS A 9 1.39 4.55 -15.45
CA CYS A 9 0.72 3.83 -14.37
C CYS A 9 -0.26 4.75 -13.64
N GLY A 10 -1.56 4.41 -13.66
CA GLY A 10 -2.61 5.18 -13.00
C GLY A 10 -2.79 4.87 -11.51
N MET A 11 -2.25 3.77 -11.01
CA MET A 11 -2.43 3.33 -9.62
C MET A 11 -1.21 2.58 -9.08
N MET A 12 -0.96 2.70 -7.78
CA MET A 12 -0.05 1.83 -7.02
C MET A 12 -0.81 1.23 -5.86
N GLN A 13 -0.73 -0.10 -5.71
CA GLN A 13 -1.27 -0.81 -4.56
C GLN A 13 -0.14 -1.54 -3.82
N LEU A 14 -0.25 -1.55 -2.49
CA LEU A 14 0.61 -2.34 -1.63
C LEU A 14 -0.25 -3.00 -0.56
N THR A 15 0.20 -4.17 -0.10
CA THR A 15 -0.40 -4.87 1.03
C THR A 15 0.64 -4.94 2.14
N THR A 16 0.26 -4.55 3.34
CA THR A 16 1.10 -4.61 4.53
C THR A 16 0.41 -5.43 5.62
N ASP A 17 1.20 -6.09 6.47
CA ASP A 17 0.66 -6.81 7.63
C ASP A 17 0.06 -5.80 8.62
N LYS A 18 -1.16 -6.07 9.09
CA LYS A 18 -1.90 -5.19 10.00
C LYS A 18 -1.16 -4.86 11.29
N ARG A 19 -0.25 -5.73 11.72
CA ARG A 19 0.55 -5.55 12.95
C ARG A 19 1.65 -4.49 12.78
N ARG A 20 1.97 -4.08 11.55
CA ARG A 20 3.04 -3.11 11.25
C ARG A 20 2.49 -1.67 11.25
N THR A 21 2.07 -1.20 12.41
CA THR A 21 1.52 0.15 12.62
C THR A 21 2.42 1.26 12.09
N ASP A 22 3.74 1.14 12.26
CA ASP A 22 4.70 2.13 11.75
C ASP A 22 4.79 2.15 10.22
N ALA A 23 4.67 0.99 9.58
CA ALA A 23 4.60 0.92 8.13
C ALA A 23 3.32 1.60 7.62
N HIS A 24 2.19 1.43 8.31
CA HIS A 24 0.94 2.08 7.95
C HIS A 24 1.10 3.61 8.04
N ARG A 25 1.63 4.12 9.15
CA ARG A 25 1.90 5.56 9.34
C ARG A 25 2.83 6.11 8.26
N PHE A 26 3.88 5.37 7.91
CA PHE A 26 4.81 5.74 6.86
C PHE A 26 4.10 5.87 5.50
N TYR A 27 3.31 4.86 5.09
CA TYR A 27 2.64 4.88 3.80
C TYR A 27 1.49 5.88 3.73
N THR A 28 0.75 6.11 4.82
CA THR A 28 -0.26 7.18 4.88
C THR A 28 0.38 8.55 4.68
N ARG A 29 1.56 8.81 5.26
CA ARG A 29 2.31 10.07 5.01
C ARG A 29 2.79 10.22 3.56
N LEU A 30 2.96 9.10 2.84
CA LEU A 30 3.28 9.09 1.41
C LEU A 30 2.04 9.22 0.51
N GLY A 31 0.83 9.37 1.09
CA GLY A 31 -0.42 9.52 0.35
C GLY A 31 -1.11 8.22 -0.03
N PHE A 32 -0.72 7.08 0.57
CA PHE A 32 -1.47 5.84 0.42
C PHE A 32 -2.68 5.81 1.35
N GLU A 33 -3.81 5.34 0.82
CA GLU A 33 -5.05 5.16 1.57
C GLU A 33 -5.29 3.67 1.85
N ALA A 34 -5.65 3.36 3.10
CA ALA A 34 -6.04 2.01 3.51
C ALA A 34 -7.47 1.73 3.04
N SER A 35 -7.60 1.28 1.78
CA SER A 35 -8.91 1.06 1.13
C SER A 35 -9.38 -0.40 1.15
N HIS A 36 -8.48 -1.38 1.37
CA HIS A 36 -8.79 -2.80 1.28
C HIS A 36 -8.23 -3.59 2.46
N GLU A 37 -9.01 -4.53 2.97
CA GLU A 37 -8.54 -5.50 3.98
C GLU A 37 -7.99 -6.77 3.31
N GLY A 38 -6.73 -7.10 3.59
CA GLY A 38 -6.14 -8.35 3.12
C GLY A 38 -6.64 -9.56 3.92
N MET A 39 -6.91 -10.67 3.22
CA MET A 39 -7.30 -11.96 3.80
C MET A 39 -6.18 -13.00 3.64
N LYS A 40 -6.03 -13.91 4.60
CA LYS A 40 -5.08 -15.04 4.54
C LYS A 40 -5.75 -16.30 5.10
N ARG A 41 -5.48 -17.47 4.53
CA ARG A 41 -5.88 -18.77 5.08
C ARG A 41 -4.63 -19.63 5.22
N ALA A 42 -4.29 -20.03 6.45
CA ALA A 42 -3.29 -21.07 6.67
C ALA A 42 -3.92 -22.43 6.33
N LEU A 43 -3.13 -23.34 5.78
CA LEU A 43 -3.52 -24.74 5.54
C LEU A 43 -2.89 -25.63 6.59
#